data_AF-A0A9X3P8E7-F1
#
_entry.id   AF-A0A9X3P8E7-F1
#
_cell.length_a   1.000
_cell.length_b   1.000
_cell.length_c   1.000
_cell.angle_alpha   90.00
_cell.angle_beta   90.00
_cell.angle_gamma   90.00
#
_symmetry.space_group_name_H-M   'P 1'
#
loop_
_entity.id
_entity.type
_entity.pdbx_description
1 polymer ?
#
loop_
_entity_poly.entity_id
_entity_poly.type
_entity_poly.pdbx_seq_one_letter_code
_entity_poly.pdbx_strand_id
1 'polypeptide(L)'
;MSSELERAIGRVVEGTRHWSPARWSSRADTMHALVQALADITADAEGEPRRPVPHLPNQMQLPDQLQVIGLDLLEADLTDEQRAAADEAIRKARAILF
;
A
#
# COMPACT_ATOMS: atom_id res chain seq x y z
N MET A 1 -7.57 16.04 -11.83
CA MET A 1 -7.50 14.72 -12.50
C MET A 1 -6.71 13.81 -11.57
N SER A 2 -7.18 12.57 -11.35
CA SER A 2 -6.48 11.61 -10.48
C SER A 2 -5.05 11.34 -10.97
N SER A 3 -4.09 11.18 -10.06
CA SER A 3 -2.70 10.85 -10.41
C SER A 3 -2.57 9.37 -10.82
N GLU A 4 -1.51 9.00 -11.55
CA GLU A 4 -1.27 7.58 -11.88
C GLU A 4 -1.09 6.72 -10.62
N LEU A 5 -0.44 7.27 -9.60
CA LEU A 5 -0.24 6.62 -8.30
C LEU A 5 -1.58 6.36 -7.60
N GLU A 6 -2.48 7.34 -7.56
CA GLU A 6 -3.83 7.19 -6.99
C GLU A 6 -4.62 6.09 -7.70
N ARG A 7 -4.59 6.07 -9.04
CA ARG A 7 -5.21 4.98 -9.82
C ARG A 7 -4.58 3.63 -9.51
N ALA A 8 -3.26 3.57 -9.34
CA ALA A 8 -2.54 2.34 -9.05
C ALA A 8 -2.94 1.75 -7.70
N ILE A 9 -3.00 2.58 -6.66
CA ILE A 9 -3.48 2.21 -5.31
C ILE A 9 -4.94 1.77 -5.38
N GLY A 10 -5.82 2.57 -5.99
CA GLY A 10 -7.24 2.26 -6.11
C GLY A 10 -7.51 0.92 -6.80
N ARG A 11 -6.74 0.56 -7.83
CA ARG A 11 -6.84 -0.76 -8.48
C ARG A 11 -6.48 -1.92 -7.55
N VAL A 12 -5.51 -1.74 -6.65
CA VAL A 12 -5.14 -2.79 -5.67
C VAL A 12 -6.23 -2.93 -4.62
N VAL A 13 -6.71 -1.83 -4.06
CA VAL A 13 -7.80 -1.81 -3.06
C VAL A 13 -9.07 -2.47 -3.63
N GLU A 14 -9.56 -1.99 -4.77
CA GLU A 14 -10.79 -2.51 -5.37
C GLU A 14 -10.65 -3.96 -5.87
N GLY A 15 -9.46 -4.36 -6.34
CA GLY A 15 -9.20 -5.72 -6.77
C GLY A 15 -9.11 -6.75 -5.62
N THR A 16 -8.97 -6.29 -4.37
CA THR A 16 -8.75 -7.16 -3.20
C THR A 16 -9.85 -7.09 -2.13
N ARG A 17 -10.68 -6.03 -2.11
CA ARG A 17 -11.78 -5.84 -1.13
C ARG A 17 -12.76 -7.00 -0.99
N HIS A 18 -12.89 -7.81 -2.04
CA HIS A 18 -13.87 -8.91 -2.12
C HIS A 18 -13.24 -10.30 -1.91
N TRP A 19 -11.95 -10.37 -1.57
CA TRP A 19 -11.26 -11.64 -1.41
C TRP A 19 -11.71 -12.37 -0.15
N SER A 20 -11.78 -13.70 -0.22
CA SER A 20 -12.10 -14.54 0.93
C SER A 20 -10.89 -14.72 1.86
N PRO A 21 -11.11 -15.13 3.13
CA PRO A 21 -10.02 -15.43 4.06
C PRO A 21 -9.00 -16.45 3.52
N ALA A 22 -9.47 -17.48 2.81
CA ALA A 22 -8.59 -18.49 2.21
C ALA A 22 -7.67 -17.93 1.12
N ARG A 23 -8.11 -16.90 0.38
CA ARG A 23 -7.25 -16.23 -0.60
C ARG A 23 -6.22 -15.34 0.08
N TRP A 24 -6.60 -14.69 1.19
CA TRP A 24 -5.72 -13.86 1.99
C TRP A 24 -4.61 -14.64 2.70
N SER A 25 -4.85 -15.87 3.13
CA SER A 25 -3.90 -16.62 3.96
C SER A 25 -2.50 -16.77 3.33
N SER A 26 -2.39 -16.77 2.00
CA SER A 26 -1.12 -16.87 1.25
C SER A 26 -0.60 -15.53 0.71
N ARG A 27 -1.34 -14.43 0.93
CA ARG A 27 -1.11 -13.12 0.29
C ARG A 27 -1.09 -11.95 1.26
N ALA A 28 -1.47 -12.18 2.52
CA ALA A 28 -1.52 -11.16 3.55
C ALA A 28 -0.16 -10.49 3.76
N ASP A 29 0.92 -11.27 3.80
CA ASP A 29 2.28 -10.74 3.98
C ASP A 29 2.71 -9.84 2.81
N THR A 30 2.32 -10.17 1.58
CA THR A 30 2.58 -9.32 0.41
C THR A 30 1.86 -7.98 0.52
N MET A 31 0.60 -7.99 0.94
CA MET A 31 -0.16 -6.75 1.11
C MET A 31 0.39 -5.93 2.28
N HIS A 32 0.71 -6.56 3.41
CA HIS A 32 1.32 -5.89 4.55
C HIS A 32 2.69 -5.28 4.18
N ALA A 33 3.52 -6.00 3.43
CA ALA A 33 4.80 -5.47 2.94
C ALA A 33 4.61 -4.27 1.99
N LEU A 34 3.58 -4.27 1.15
CA LEU A 34 3.21 -3.11 0.35
C LEU A 34 2.84 -1.93 1.26
N VAL A 35 1.93 -2.14 2.21
CA VAL A 35 1.48 -1.10 3.15
C VAL A 35 2.66 -0.52 3.94
N GLN A 36 3.56 -1.37 4.45
CA GLN A 36 4.78 -0.92 5.14
C GLN A 36 5.65 -0.08 4.22
N ALA A 37 5.90 -0.52 2.99
CA ALA A 37 6.74 0.22 2.06
C ALA A 37 6.18 1.61 1.74
N LEU A 38 4.85 1.72 1.57
CA LEU A 38 4.22 3.02 1.35
C LEU A 38 4.29 3.91 2.60
N ALA A 39 4.05 3.35 3.79
CA ALA A 39 4.16 4.09 5.05
C ALA A 39 5.59 4.61 5.31
N ASP A 40 6.61 3.81 4.99
CA ASP A 40 8.02 4.22 5.10
C ASP A 40 8.34 5.38 4.15
N ILE A 41 7.83 5.35 2.92
CA ILE A 41 8.01 6.43 1.94
C ILE A 41 7.32 7.71 2.41
N THR A 42 6.09 7.61 2.93
CA THR A 42 5.38 8.74 3.52
C THR A 42 6.17 9.35 4.68
N ALA A 43 6.64 8.52 5.61
CA ALA A 43 7.44 8.99 6.74
C ALA A 43 8.72 9.71 6.28
N ASP A 44 9.43 9.17 5.28
CA ASP A 44 10.62 9.81 4.71
C ASP A 44 10.30 11.16 4.06
N ALA A 45 9.17 11.28 3.35
CA ALA A 45 8.73 12.52 2.72
C ALA A 45 8.35 13.60 3.75
N GLU A 46 7.78 13.18 4.87
CA GLU A 46 7.39 14.07 5.97
C GLU A 46 8.55 14.40 6.94
N GLY A 47 9.70 13.72 6.79
CA GLY A 47 10.83 13.85 7.73
C GLY A 47 10.57 13.20 9.09
N GLU A 48 9.61 12.27 9.15
CA GLU A 48 9.23 11.52 10.35
C GLU A 48 10.01 10.20 10.46
N PRO A 49 10.19 9.64 11.68
CA PRO A 49 10.76 8.32 11.84
C PRO A 49 9.87 7.23 11.22
N ARG A 50 10.48 6.30 10.47
CA ARG A 50 9.80 5.09 10.00
C ARG A 50 9.32 4.26 11.20
N ARG A 51 8.07 3.79 11.13
CA ARG A 51 7.44 2.99 12.20
C ARG A 51 6.86 1.70 11.59
N PRO A 52 6.93 0.58 12.31
CA PRO A 52 6.29 -0.64 11.84
C PRO A 52 4.78 -0.46 11.80
N VAL A 53 4.18 -0.79 10.65
CA VAL A 53 2.74 -0.85 10.47
C VAL A 53 2.21 -2.07 11.21
N PRO A 54 1.20 -1.92 12.10
CA PRO A 54 0.65 -3.05 12.84
C PRO A 54 0.10 -4.14 11.92
N HIS A 55 0.38 -5.40 12.26
CA HIS A 55 -0.33 -6.54 11.66
C HIS A 55 -1.75 -6.61 12.21
N LEU A 56 -2.74 -6.55 11.33
CA LEU A 56 -4.14 -6.68 11.72
C LEU A 56 -4.50 -8.15 11.96
N PRO A 57 -5.24 -8.48 13.03
CA PRO A 57 -5.67 -9.85 13.31
C PRO A 57 -6.63 -10.38 12.25
N ASN A 58 -7.36 -9.48 11.56
CA ASN A 58 -8.26 -9.83 10.47
C ASN A 58 -7.66 -9.36 9.14
N GLN A 59 -7.19 -10.31 8.33
CA GLN A 59 -6.59 -10.05 7.01
C GLN A 59 -7.56 -9.41 6.01
N MET A 60 -8.87 -9.51 6.23
CA MET A 60 -9.88 -8.85 5.39
C MET A 60 -9.80 -7.32 5.47
N GLN A 61 -9.13 -6.76 6.48
CA GLN A 61 -8.96 -5.32 6.68
C GLN A 61 -7.71 -4.76 5.98
N LEU A 62 -6.89 -5.60 5.34
CA LEU A 62 -5.68 -5.15 4.66
C LEU A 62 -5.93 -4.17 3.50
N PRO A 63 -7.00 -4.28 2.69
CA PRO A 63 -7.34 -3.27 1.69
C PRO A 63 -7.66 -1.90 2.30
N ASP A 64 -8.35 -1.88 3.44
CA ASP A 64 -8.68 -0.64 4.16
C ASP A 64 -7.39 0.00 4.72
N GLN A 65 -6.48 -0.82 5.25
CA GLN A 65 -5.18 -0.34 5.73
C GLN A 65 -4.35 0.26 4.58
N LEU A 66 -4.35 -0.37 3.40
CA LEU A 66 -3.74 0.20 2.19
C LEU A 66 -4.43 1.50 1.76
N GLN A 67 -5.76 1.59 1.88
CA GLN A 67 -6.48 2.81 1.54
C GLN A 67 -6.07 3.97 2.45
N VAL A 68 -5.96 3.76 3.76
CA VAL A 68 -5.52 4.78 4.72
C VAL A 68 -4.10 5.26 4.39
N ILE A 69 -3.13 4.35 4.34
CA ILE A 69 -1.73 4.72 4.05
C ILE A 69 -1.58 5.32 2.64
N GLY A 70 -2.37 4.84 1.68
CA GLY A 70 -2.40 5.38 0.33
C GLY A 70 -2.90 6.82 0.28
N LEU A 71 -3.85 7.22 1.12
CA LEU A 71 -4.28 8.61 1.24
C LEU A 71 -3.17 9.47 1.83
N ASP A 72 -2.54 9.03 2.92
CA ASP A 72 -1.41 9.76 3.53
C ASP A 72 -0.27 9.98 2.51
N LEU A 73 0.07 8.94 1.73
CA LEU A 73 1.08 9.02 0.67
C LEU A 73 0.71 10.02 -0.44
N LEU A 74 -0.58 10.13 -0.78
CA LEU A 74 -1.06 11.05 -1.83
C LEU A 74 -1.09 12.50 -1.35
N GLU A 75 -1.17 12.73 -0.04
CA GLU A 75 -1.10 14.06 0.58
C GLU A 75 0.34 14.52 0.82
N ALA A 76 1.30 13.58 0.91
CA ALA A 76 2.72 13.89 1.08
C ALA A 76 3.37 14.51 -0.17
N ASP A 77 4.33 15.42 0.04
CA ASP A 77 5.13 16.04 -1.03
C ASP A 77 6.29 15.13 -1.45
N LEU A 78 5.98 14.15 -2.31
CA LEU A 78 6.94 13.16 -2.77
C LEU A 78 7.92 13.72 -3.81
N THR A 79 9.20 13.43 -3.63
CA THR A 79 10.20 13.56 -4.70
C THR A 79 9.91 12.56 -5.84
N ASP A 80 10.50 12.81 -7.02
CA ASP A 80 10.38 11.89 -8.16
C ASP A 80 10.92 10.48 -7.83
N GLU A 81 11.97 10.41 -7.01
CA GLU A 81 12.59 9.16 -6.56
C GLU A 81 11.65 8.38 -5.63
N GLN A 82 11.01 9.06 -4.68
CA GLN A 82 10.01 8.47 -3.78
C GLN A 82 8.78 8.01 -4.53
N ARG A 83 8.32 8.78 -5.52
CA ARG A 83 7.22 8.39 -6.42
C ARG A 83 7.56 7.13 -7.20
N ALA A 84 8.75 7.05 -7.79
CA ALA A 84 9.21 5.87 -8.51
C ALA A 84 9.32 4.63 -7.57
N ALA A 85 9.75 4.84 -6.33
CA ALA A 85 9.81 3.78 -5.32
C ALA A 85 8.43 3.25 -4.94
N ALA A 86 7.43 4.13 -4.79
CA ALA A 86 6.04 3.75 -4.54
C ALA A 86 5.45 2.95 -5.72
N ASP A 87 5.69 3.40 -6.95
CA ASP A 87 5.27 2.69 -8.16
C ASP A 87 5.91 1.29 -8.28
N GLU A 88 7.19 1.16 -7.92
CA GLU A 88 7.90 -0.12 -7.85
C GLU A 88 7.28 -1.06 -6.80
N ALA A 89 7.01 -0.56 -5.59
CA ALA A 89 6.40 -1.33 -4.51
C ALA A 89 5.02 -1.86 -4.94
N ILE A 90 4.18 -1.00 -5.52
CA ILE A 90 2.86 -1.38 -6.02
C ILE A 90 2.97 -2.43 -7.13
N ARG A 91 3.89 -2.25 -8.09
CA ARG A 91 4.08 -3.18 -9.20
C ARG A 91 4.51 -4.57 -8.71
N LYS A 92 5.47 -4.63 -7.78
CA LYS A 92 5.92 -5.90 -7.16
C LYS A 92 4.79 -6.60 -6.43
N ALA A 93 4.03 -5.88 -5.61
CA ALA A 93 2.90 -6.45 -4.88
C ALA A 93 1.83 -6.98 -5.83
N ARG A 94 1.49 -6.22 -6.88
CA ARG A 94 0.50 -6.62 -7.88
C ARG A 94 0.85 -7.93 -8.58
N ALA A 95 2.11 -8.16 -8.90
CA ALA A 95 2.57 -9.38 -9.58
C ALA A 95 2.39 -10.67 -8.74
N ILE A 96 2.15 -10.54 -7.43
CA ILE A 96 1.92 -11.66 -6.51
C ILE A 96 0.44 -11.73 -6.10
N LEU A 97 -0.21 -10.58 -5.96
CA LEU A 97 -1.62 -10.49 -5.58
C LEU A 97 -2.56 -10.98 -6.70
N PHE A 98 -2.26 -10.65 -7.96
CA PHE A 98 -3.10 -10.92 -9.12
C PHE A 98 -2.42 -11.85 -10.12
#